data_AF-A0AAD7RTS1-F1
#
_entry.id   AF-A0AAD7RTS1-F1
#
_cell.length_a   1.000
_cell.length_b   1.000
_cell.length_c   1.000
_cell.angle_alpha   90.00
_cell.angle_beta   90.00
_cell.angle_gamma   90.00
#
_symmetry.space_group_name_H-M   'P 1'
#
loop_
_entity.id
_entity.type
_entity.pdbx_description
1 polymer ?
#
loop_
_entity_poly.entity_id
_entity_poly.type
_entity_poly.pdbx_seq_one_letter_code
_entity_poly.pdbx_strand_id
1 'polypeptide(L)'
;MGNRGMEDLIPLVNKMQDAFSAIGQNANLDLPQIAVVGGQSAGKSSVLENFVGKDFLPRGSGIVTRRPLVLQLIHSPTEFAEFLHCKGKKFTDFDEVRQEIEAETDRITGQNKGISLYPSTCGCTPLMC
;
A
#
# COMPACT_ATOMS: atom_id res chain seq x y z
N MET A 1 -4.26 18.78 8.14
CA MET A 1 -3.43 18.76 9.36
C MET A 1 -2.70 17.43 9.34
N GLY A 2 -1.39 17.44 9.03
CA GLY A 2 -0.58 16.24 8.86
C GLY A 2 -0.38 15.49 10.18
N ASN A 3 -0.31 14.15 10.09
CA ASN A 3 -0.12 13.26 11.22
C ASN A 3 1.34 13.30 11.71
N ARG A 4 1.67 14.25 12.60
CA ARG A 4 3.02 14.44 13.16
C ARG A 4 3.67 13.16 13.70
N GLY A 5 2.88 12.26 14.29
CA GLY A 5 3.41 10.99 14.81
C GLY A 5 3.98 10.06 13.73
N MET A 6 3.57 10.21 12.46
CA MET A 6 4.10 9.45 11.34
C MET A 6 5.39 10.08 10.80
N GLU A 7 5.42 11.42 10.74
CA GLU A 7 6.61 12.20 10.35
C GLU A 7 7.81 11.89 11.25
N ASP A 8 7.59 11.54 12.53
CA ASP A 8 8.66 11.13 13.46
C ASP A 8 8.97 9.62 13.43
N LEU A 9 7.98 8.78 13.12
CA LEU A 9 8.14 7.32 13.11
C LEU A 9 8.98 6.88 11.90
N ILE A 10 8.81 7.52 10.76
CA ILE A 10 9.49 7.10 9.53
C ILE A 10 11.01 7.35 9.61
N PRO A 11 11.51 8.52 10.04
CA PRO A 11 12.95 8.74 10.22
C PRO A 11 13.58 7.77 11.22
N LEU A 12 12.84 7.40 12.27
CA LEU A 12 13.33 6.44 13.27
C LEU A 12 13.48 5.04 12.67
N VAL A 13 12.46 4.59 11.94
CA VAL A 13 12.48 3.30 11.23
C VAL A 13 13.58 3.27 10.18
N ASN A 14 13.74 4.34 9.40
CA ASN A 14 14.79 4.47 8.39
C ASN A 14 16.19 4.42 9.02
N LYS A 15 16.41 5.17 10.13
CA LYS A 15 17.69 5.11 10.87
C LYS A 15 18.02 3.72 11.38
N MET A 16 17.01 2.98 11.84
CA MET A 16 17.21 1.58 12.22
C MET A 16 17.59 0.75 11.00
N GLN A 17 16.84 0.81 9.90
CA GLN A 17 17.14 0.05 8.68
C GLN A 17 18.55 0.33 8.14
N ASP A 18 18.98 1.59 8.14
CA ASP A 18 20.32 2.00 7.72
C ASP A 18 21.39 1.42 8.66
N ALA A 19 21.16 1.50 9.96
CA ALA A 19 22.05 0.93 10.96
C ALA A 19 22.18 -0.58 10.77
N PHE A 20 21.08 -1.31 10.59
CA PHE A 20 21.08 -2.76 10.39
C PHE A 20 21.73 -3.18 9.05
N SER A 21 21.52 -2.40 7.99
CA SER A 21 22.16 -2.62 6.68
C SER A 21 23.68 -2.42 6.75
N ALA A 22 24.15 -1.45 7.54
CA ALA A 22 25.59 -1.17 7.73
C ALA A 22 26.36 -2.28 8.47
N ILE A 23 25.68 -3.08 9.29
CA ILE A 23 26.29 -4.21 10.04
C ILE A 23 26.26 -5.52 9.25
N GLY A 24 25.75 -5.54 8.01
CA GLY A 24 25.67 -6.74 7.17
C GLY A 24 24.70 -7.80 7.70
N GLN A 25 23.93 -7.49 8.75
CA GLN A 25 22.80 -8.29 9.14
C GLN A 25 21.62 -7.85 8.28
N ASN A 26 21.14 -8.76 7.42
CA ASN A 26 19.76 -8.70 6.95
C ASN A 26 18.86 -8.88 8.18
N ALA A 27 18.73 -7.83 8.98
CA ALA A 27 17.75 -7.79 10.03
C ALA A 27 16.41 -7.88 9.32
N ASN A 28 15.76 -9.02 9.47
CA ASN A 28 14.31 -9.13 9.28
C ASN A 28 13.71 -8.16 10.31
N LEU A 29 13.70 -6.88 9.97
CA LEU A 29 13.01 -5.89 10.75
C LEU A 29 11.56 -6.15 10.48
N ASP A 30 10.93 -6.83 11.42
CA ASP A 30 9.48 -6.96 11.50
C ASP A 30 8.93 -5.54 11.71
N LEU A 31 8.81 -4.79 10.62
CA LEU A 31 8.16 -3.51 10.60
C LEU A 31 6.73 -3.71 11.11
N PRO A 32 6.24 -2.83 12.00
CA PRO A 32 4.89 -2.95 12.53
C PRO A 32 3.90 -2.95 11.37
N GLN A 33 3.20 -4.07 11.19
CA GLN A 33 2.17 -4.22 10.18
C GLN A 33 0.85 -3.63 10.72
N ILE A 34 0.23 -2.74 9.96
CA ILE A 34 -1.07 -2.17 10.29
C ILE A 34 -2.14 -2.91 9.49
N ALA A 35 -3.04 -3.61 10.18
CA ALA A 35 -4.21 -4.23 9.56
C ALA A 35 -5.42 -3.30 9.70
N VAL A 36 -5.96 -2.84 8.56
CA VAL A 36 -7.17 -2.00 8.54
C VAL A 36 -8.40 -2.87 8.34
N VAL A 37 -9.22 -3.01 9.40
CA VAL A 37 -10.46 -3.80 9.40
C VAL A 37 -11.67 -2.93 9.74
N GLY A 38 -12.82 -3.20 9.13
CA GLY A 38 -14.04 -2.43 9.39
C GLY A 38 -15.13 -2.61 8.33
N GLY A 39 -16.35 -2.21 8.66
CA GLY A 39 -17.53 -2.31 7.76
C GLY A 39 -17.35 -1.52 6.45
N GLN A 40 -18.18 -1.82 5.45
CA GLN A 40 -18.22 -1.05 4.19
C GLN A 40 -18.41 0.45 4.52
N SER A 41 -17.71 1.33 3.80
CA SER A 41 -17.78 2.78 3.99
C SER A 41 -17.25 3.34 5.33
N ALA A 42 -16.67 2.51 6.21
CA ALA A 42 -16.05 2.97 7.46
C ALA A 42 -14.79 3.85 7.31
N GLY A 43 -14.46 4.34 6.10
CA GLY A 43 -13.30 5.19 5.85
C GLY A 43 -11.96 4.46 5.75
N LYS A 44 -11.96 3.12 5.62
CA LYS A 44 -10.72 2.31 5.50
C LYS A 44 -9.79 2.79 4.39
N SER A 45 -10.35 3.03 3.20
CA SER A 45 -9.59 3.53 2.05
C SER A 45 -8.99 4.90 2.35
N SER A 46 -9.76 5.81 2.94
CA SER A 46 -9.30 7.15 3.31
C SER A 46 -8.18 7.13 4.35
N VAL A 47 -8.19 6.17 5.28
CA VAL A 47 -7.08 6.00 6.24
C VAL A 47 -5.80 5.60 5.50
N LEU A 48 -5.86 4.59 4.62
CA LEU A 48 -4.70 4.15 3.83
C LEU A 48 -4.19 5.23 2.84
N GLU A 49 -5.10 5.95 2.19
CA GLU A 49 -4.77 7.06 1.29
C GLU A 49 -4.11 8.22 2.05
N ASN A 50 -4.50 8.47 3.30
CA ASN A 50 -3.82 9.45 4.16
C ASN A 50 -2.39 9.03 4.56
N PHE A 51 -2.10 7.73 4.67
CA PHE A 51 -0.73 7.25 4.90
C PHE A 51 0.17 7.48 3.67
N VAL A 52 -0.40 7.33 2.46
CA VAL A 52 0.33 7.49 1.19
C VAL A 52 0.35 8.94 0.70
N GLY A 53 -0.65 9.74 1.08
CA GLY A 53 -0.86 11.10 0.58
C GLY A 53 -1.49 11.18 -0.82
N LYS A 54 -2.04 10.07 -1.33
CA LYS A 54 -2.60 9.97 -2.69
C LYS A 54 -3.89 9.16 -2.67
N ASP A 55 -4.81 9.49 -3.58
CA ASP A 55 -5.98 8.68 -3.87
C ASP A 55 -5.59 7.57 -4.88
N PHE A 56 -5.52 6.33 -4.43
CA PHE A 56 -5.11 5.20 -5.29
C PHE A 56 -5.96 3.95 -5.08
N LEU A 57 -6.84 3.97 -4.08
CA LEU A 57 -7.72 2.84 -3.82
C LEU A 57 -8.99 2.97 -4.67
N PRO A 58 -9.55 1.82 -5.11
CA PRO A 58 -10.81 1.79 -5.83
C PRO A 58 -11.91 2.51 -5.04
N ARG A 59 -12.83 3.19 -5.75
CA ARG A 59 -14.01 3.86 -5.17
C ARG A 59 -15.23 3.52 -6.00
N GLY A 60 -16.33 3.14 -5.36
CA GLY A 60 -17.54 2.74 -6.10
C GLY A 60 -18.70 2.33 -5.18
N SER A 61 -19.83 1.99 -5.80
CA SER A 61 -20.99 1.45 -5.09
C SER A 61 -20.86 -0.07 -4.91
N GLY A 62 -21.20 -0.58 -3.71
CA GLY A 62 -21.07 -2.00 -3.37
C GLY A 62 -19.76 -2.38 -2.64
N ILE A 63 -19.39 -3.66 -2.66
CA ILE A 63 -18.14 -4.14 -2.04
C ILE A 63 -16.96 -3.77 -2.95
N VAL A 64 -16.30 -2.68 -2.59
CA VAL A 64 -15.20 -2.11 -3.37
C VAL A 64 -13.90 -2.90 -3.21
N THR A 65 -13.66 -3.47 -2.03
CA THR A 65 -12.47 -4.29 -1.72
C THR A 65 -12.88 -5.76 -1.62
N ARG A 66 -12.79 -6.49 -2.73
CA ARG A 66 -13.13 -7.93 -2.82
C ARG A 66 -11.94 -8.86 -2.63
N ARG A 67 -10.75 -8.30 -2.39
CA ARG A 67 -9.49 -9.02 -2.23
C ARG A 67 -8.66 -8.31 -1.15
N PRO A 68 -8.03 -9.03 -0.21
CA PRO A 68 -7.10 -8.43 0.73
C PRO A 68 -6.01 -7.66 -0.03
N LEU A 69 -5.72 -6.43 0.39
CA LEU A 69 -4.63 -5.64 -0.17
C LEU A 69 -3.53 -5.52 0.88
N VAL A 70 -2.34 -6.01 0.54
CA VAL A 70 -1.12 -5.83 1.32
C VAL A 70 -0.39 -4.63 0.74
N LEU A 71 -0.44 -3.51 1.46
CA LEU A 71 0.27 -2.29 1.11
C LEU A 71 1.62 -2.26 1.82
N GLN A 72 2.70 -2.22 1.06
CA GLN A 72 4.06 -2.06 1.58
C GLN A 72 4.52 -0.64 1.31
N LEU A 73 4.70 0.16 2.36
CA LEU A 73 5.28 1.50 2.26
C LEU A 73 6.80 1.37 2.29
N ILE A 74 7.46 1.74 1.20
CA ILE A 74 8.90 1.63 1.05
C ILE A 74 9.47 3.04 0.95
N HIS A 75 10.50 3.36 1.72
CA HIS A 75 11.17 4.65 1.57
C HIS A 75 12.03 4.65 0.31
N SER A 76 11.83 5.64 -0.56
CA SER A 76 12.62 5.81 -1.79
C SER A 76 12.69 7.29 -2.16
N PRO A 77 13.79 7.76 -2.78
CA PRO A 77 13.89 9.12 -3.29
C PRO A 77 12.95 9.38 -4.48
N THR A 78 12.35 8.33 -5.05
CA THR A 78 11.40 8.44 -6.16
C THR A 78 10.03 7.92 -5.76
N GLU A 79 8.98 8.67 -6.14
CA GLU A 79 7.60 8.26 -5.92
C GLU A 79 7.13 7.34 -7.04
N PHE A 80 6.79 6.10 -6.69
CA PHE A 80 6.18 5.13 -7.59
C PHE A 80 5.44 4.05 -6.80
N ALA A 81 4.57 3.33 -7.49
CA ALA A 81 4.03 2.07 -7.01
C ALA A 81 4.49 0.92 -7.92
N GLU A 82 4.59 -0.28 -7.36
CA GLU A 82 4.91 -1.51 -8.07
C GLU A 82 4.06 -2.64 -7.50
N PHE A 83 3.50 -3.46 -8.38
CA PHE A 83 2.73 -4.63 -7.97
C PHE A 83 3.54 -5.90 -8.08
N LEU A 84 3.35 -6.82 -7.14
CA LEU A 84 4.06 -8.10 -7.15
C LEU A 84 3.77 -8.95 -8.40
N HIS A 85 2.57 -8.82 -8.99
CA HIS A 85 2.19 -9.51 -10.23
C HIS A 85 2.73 -8.84 -11.49
N CYS A 86 3.27 -7.62 -11.40
CA CYS A 86 3.84 -6.84 -12.51
C CYS A 86 5.25 -6.33 -12.16
N LYS A 87 6.14 -7.24 -11.73
CA LYS A 87 7.52 -6.88 -11.34
C LYS A 87 8.23 -6.08 -12.43
N GLY A 88 8.88 -4.99 -12.04
CA GLY A 88 9.62 -4.08 -12.92
C GLY A 88 8.77 -3.00 -13.59
N LYS A 89 7.43 -3.07 -13.51
CA LYS A 89 6.56 -1.98 -13.96
C LYS A 89 6.35 -0.98 -12.82
N LYS A 90 6.90 0.22 -12.99
CA LYS A 90 6.71 1.33 -12.05
C LYS A 90 5.54 2.19 -12.49
N PHE A 91 4.58 2.37 -11.60
CA PHE A 91 3.43 3.24 -11.77
C PHE A 91 3.74 4.58 -11.11
N THR A 92 3.79 5.65 -11.89
CA THR A 92 3.94 7.02 -11.39
C THR A 92 2.60 7.75 -11.33
N ASP A 93 1.60 7.26 -12.05
CA ASP A 93 0.23 7.73 -11.99
C ASP A 93 -0.60 6.83 -11.05
N PHE A 94 -1.13 7.42 -9.98
CA PHE A 94 -1.93 6.68 -9.00
C PHE A 94 -3.35 6.39 -9.47
N ASP A 95 -3.83 7.03 -10.55
CA ASP A 95 -5.05 6.60 -11.23
C ASP A 95 -4.84 5.27 -11.96
N GLU A 96 -3.65 5.04 -12.55
CA GLU A 96 -3.29 3.73 -13.12
C GLU A 96 -3.15 2.67 -12.03
N VAL A 97 -2.60 3.01 -10.86
CA VAL A 97 -2.55 2.11 -9.69
C VAL A 97 -3.95 1.68 -9.29
N ARG A 98 -4.91 2.62 -9.25
CA ARG A 98 -6.31 2.31 -8.94
C ARG A 98 -6.91 1.35 -9.95
N GLN A 99 -6.76 1.65 -11.24
CA GLN A 99 -7.27 0.82 -12.33
C GLN A 99 -6.66 -0.58 -12.31
N GLU A 100 -5.37 -0.70 -12.00
CA GLU A 100 -4.68 -1.97 -11.87
C GLU A 100 -5.25 -2.81 -10.71
N ILE A 101 -5.52 -2.20 -9.55
CA ILE A 101 -6.15 -2.89 -8.42
C ILE A 101 -7.55 -3.41 -8.81
N GLU A 102 -8.34 -2.60 -9.51
CA GLU A 102 -9.67 -2.99 -9.98
C GLU A 102 -9.59 -4.14 -10.99
N ALA A 103 -8.78 -3.98 -12.03
CA ALA A 103 -8.59 -4.96 -13.08
C ALA A 103 -8.10 -6.31 -12.54
N GLU A 104 -7.12 -6.29 -11.63
CA GLU A 104 -6.57 -7.51 -11.02
C GLU A 104 -7.57 -8.16 -10.05
N THR A 105 -8.41 -7.36 -9.37
CA THR A 105 -9.50 -7.89 -8.55
C THR A 105 -10.56 -8.58 -9.41
N ASP A 106 -10.96 -7.96 -10.52
CA ASP A 106 -11.94 -8.51 -11.45
C ASP A 106 -11.42 -9.74 -12.20
N ARG A 107 -10.13 -9.77 -12.56
CA ARG A 107 -9.50 -10.92 -13.19
C ARG A 107 -9.58 -12.19 -12.33
N ILE A 108 -9.44 -12.05 -11.01
CA ILE A 108 -9.46 -13.18 -10.06
C ILE A 108 -10.87 -13.51 -9.58
N THR A 109 -11.69 -12.51 -9.26
CA THR A 109 -13.01 -12.72 -8.65
C THR A 109 -14.14 -12.85 -9.67
N GLY A 110 -13.88 -12.51 -10.93
CA GLY A 110 -14.89 -12.36 -11.97
C GLY A 110 -15.86 -11.21 -11.68
N GLN A 111 -16.80 -10.97 -12.61
CA GLN A 111 -17.80 -9.91 -12.46
C GLN A 111 -18.93 -10.27 -11.46
N ASN A 112 -18.95 -11.51 -10.94
CA ASN A 112 -20.03 -12.02 -10.08
C ASN A 112 -19.93 -11.60 -8.60
N LYS A 113 -19.27 -10.47 -8.30
CA LYS A 113 -19.08 -9.95 -6.93
C LYS A 113 -18.44 -10.97 -5.96
N GLY A 114 -17.68 -11.93 -6.48
CA GLY A 114 -16.97 -12.92 -5.67
C GLY A 114 -15.90 -12.27 -4.79
N ILE A 115 -15.54 -12.92 -3.69
CA ILE A 115 -14.46 -12.48 -2.79
C ILE A 115 -13.31 -13.49 -2.94
N SER A 116 -12.09 -12.99 -3.08
CA SER A 116 -10.89 -13.83 -3.09
C SER A 116 -10.14 -13.67 -1.78
N LEU A 117 -9.69 -14.79 -1.20
CA LEU A 117 -8.82 -14.79 -0.02
C LEU A 117 -7.34 -14.56 -0.37
N TYR A 118 -6.97 -14.64 -1.65
CA TYR A 118 -5.59 -14.48 -2.07
C TYR A 118 -5.23 -12.99 -2.10
N PRO A 119 -4.19 -12.52 -1.39
CA PRO A 119 -3.89 -11.09 -1.29
C PRO A 119 -3.34 -10.51 -2.60
N SER A 120 -3.66 -9.25 -2.90
CA SER A 120 -2.90 -8.41 -3.84
C SER A 120 -1.82 -7.67 -3.07
N THR A 121 -0.57 -7.71 -3.52
CA THR A 121 0.53 -6.97 -2.89
C THR A 121 0.95 -5.80 -3.76
N CYS A 122 0.92 -4.60 -3.18
CA CYS A 122 1.34 -3.35 -3.81
C CYS A 122 2.42 -2.69 -2.94
N GLY A 123 3.60 -2.47 -3.51
CA GLY A 123 4.64 -1.65 -2.92
C GLY A 123 4.47 -0.21 -3.38
N CYS A 124 4.33 0.73 -2.45
CA CYS A 124 4.23 2.16 -2.73
C CYS A 124 5.41 2.87 -2.08
N THR A 125 6.08 3.73 -2.83
CA THR A 125 7.08 4.66 -2.32
C THR A 125 6.49 6.06 -2.27
N PRO A 126 5.83 6.47 -1.18
CA PRO A 126 5.37 7.84 -1.07
C PRO A 126 6.56 8.80 -1.03
N LEU A 127 6.46 9.93 -1.74
CA LEU A 127 7.45 11.01 -1.58
C LEU A 127 7.24 11.62 -0.19
N MET A 128 8.05 11.23 0.78
CA MET A 128 8.07 11.93 2.06
C MET A 128 8.90 13.20 1.87
N CYS A 129 8.20 14.33 1.80
CA CYS A 129 8.80 15.65 1.92
C CYS A 129 9.26 15.91 3.35
#